data_AF-A0A1F6NLV1-F1
#
_entry.id   AF-A0A1F6NLV1-F1
#
_cell.length_a   1.000
_cell.length_b   1.000
_cell.length_c   1.000
_cell.angle_alpha   90.00
_cell.angle_beta   90.00
_cell.angle_gamma   90.00
#
_symmetry.space_group_name_H-M   'P 1'
#
loop_
_entity.id
_entity.type
_entity.pdbx_description
1 polymer ?
#
loop_
_entity_poly.entity_id
_entity_poly.type
_entity_poly.pdbx_seq_one_letter_code
_entity_poly.pdbx_strand_id
1 'polypeptide(L)'
;MSHSQEMKDRQQVQDRHEILAKHYVKSVEDLLSKIFHCSAADICQHNTIWRKWNEISAQMLDRLLNLIENTDIDDVYKARAIAVLIAPSVLFTPFARYSDPRSNTNVFLGSALHPLSSLSSELCVFTLELLKLNIDTARNLAKDDPNYLSVESCYLDKYVLWFLAELPADNPLAEQLFNRLSMNDLECFIGEDGSSGYNPFRDIMESSIPDVWKRKADEQTRNIIEAEAAGARKPRMKRERAWPNYVKHIGSLAIGKSIPYPVDLLASQIAYIEKWSNWRDWCSFVRVHVDALLTLLADEKYRRLCIKIVASVVLGEVDGRKFEIAYTSDLNLAKKMLVMCGSGGDLDVCFADEGECVDELRRLITRAEVTLAERNAEIAEAKRKEEIILGKMKKVA
;
A
#
# COMPACT_ATOMS: atom_id res chain seq x y z
N MET A 1 -37.52 0.40 9.18
CA MET A 1 -37.33 1.59 10.03
C MET A 1 -38.26 2.69 9.57
N SER A 2 -38.85 3.48 10.47
CA SER A 2 -39.71 4.60 10.06
C SER A 2 -38.83 5.77 9.57
N HIS A 3 -39.29 6.48 8.55
CA HIS A 3 -38.59 7.64 7.98
C HIS A 3 -38.27 8.73 9.03
N SER A 4 -39.09 8.82 10.09
CA SER A 4 -38.87 9.73 11.21
C SER A 4 -37.69 9.32 12.11
N GLN A 5 -37.43 8.02 12.26
CA GLN A 5 -36.28 7.54 13.03
C GLN A 5 -34.98 7.84 12.27
N GLU A 6 -34.96 7.58 10.96
CA GLU A 6 -33.80 7.85 10.11
C GLU A 6 -33.42 9.34 10.06
N MET A 7 -34.40 10.25 10.05
CA MET A 7 -34.12 11.69 10.13
C MET A 7 -33.53 12.12 11.48
N LYS A 8 -34.03 11.56 12.59
CA LYS A 8 -33.50 11.84 13.93
C LYS A 8 -32.06 11.33 14.09
N ASP A 9 -31.79 10.14 13.58
CA ASP A 9 -30.46 9.55 13.61
C ASP A 9 -29.46 10.39 12.80
N ARG A 10 -29.86 10.87 11.61
CA ARG A 10 -29.03 11.79 10.79
C ARG A 10 -28.77 13.13 11.48
N GLN A 11 -29.77 13.75 12.10
CA GLN A 11 -29.59 15.01 12.82
C GLN A 11 -28.63 14.85 14.01
N GLN A 12 -28.75 13.74 14.74
CA GLN A 12 -27.87 13.46 15.89
C GLN A 12 -26.40 13.27 15.46
N VAL A 13 -26.15 12.65 14.31
CA VAL A 13 -24.79 12.53 13.73
C VAL A 13 -24.25 13.91 13.34
N GLN A 14 -25.08 14.74 12.70
CA GLN A 14 -24.68 16.09 12.31
C GLN A 14 -24.31 16.97 13.52
N ASP A 15 -25.12 16.97 14.57
CA ASP A 15 -24.84 17.75 15.79
C ASP A 15 -23.51 17.31 16.45
N ARG A 16 -23.19 16.02 16.43
CA ARG A 16 -21.92 15.49 16.93
C ARG A 16 -20.74 15.95 16.08
N HIS A 17 -20.87 15.93 14.76
CA HIS A 17 -19.83 16.41 13.85
C HIS A 17 -19.53 17.90 14.07
N GLU A 18 -20.54 18.73 14.32
CA GLU A 18 -20.34 20.16 14.63
C GLU A 18 -19.59 20.38 15.96
N ILE A 19 -19.89 19.58 16.99
CA ILE A 19 -19.18 19.65 18.27
C ILE A 19 -17.72 19.23 18.10
N LEU A 20 -17.47 18.13 17.38
CA LEU A 20 -16.12 17.65 17.07
C LEU A 20 -15.33 18.68 16.26
N ALA A 21 -15.95 19.30 15.26
CA ALA A 21 -15.32 20.35 14.45
C ALA A 21 -14.90 21.55 15.32
N LYS A 22 -15.76 22.02 16.23
CA LYS A 22 -15.41 23.11 17.16
C LYS A 22 -14.25 22.74 18.08
N HIS A 23 -14.25 21.51 18.61
CA HIS A 23 -13.16 21.03 19.46
C HIS A 23 -11.84 20.90 18.69
N TYR A 24 -11.90 20.40 17.46
CA TYR A 24 -10.75 20.31 16.56
C TYR A 24 -10.15 21.68 16.28
N VAL A 25 -10.97 22.66 15.86
CA VAL A 25 -10.48 24.02 15.56
C VAL A 25 -9.79 24.63 16.78
N LYS A 26 -10.38 24.47 17.97
CA LYS A 26 -9.75 24.91 19.21
C LYS A 26 -8.41 24.21 19.46
N SER A 27 -8.33 22.90 19.21
CA SER A 27 -7.10 22.14 19.37
C SER A 27 -5.98 22.61 18.43
N VAL A 28 -6.35 23.01 17.20
CA VAL A 28 -5.41 23.63 16.25
C VAL A 28 -4.93 25.00 16.74
N GLU A 29 -5.84 25.83 17.28
CA GLU A 29 -5.48 27.13 17.87
C GLU A 29 -4.56 26.98 19.10
N ASP A 30 -4.86 26.02 19.98
CA ASP A 30 -4.03 25.70 21.14
C ASP A 30 -2.64 25.21 20.70
N LEU A 31 -2.56 24.43 19.61
CA LEU A 31 -1.29 23.99 19.03
C LEU A 31 -0.46 25.15 18.47
N LEU A 32 -1.09 26.07 17.73
CA LEU A 32 -0.45 27.29 17.24
C LEU A 32 0.09 28.14 18.39
N SER A 33 -0.73 28.37 19.43
CA SER A 33 -0.34 29.13 20.62
C SER A 33 0.87 28.51 21.32
N LYS A 34 0.85 27.19 21.47
CA LYS A 34 1.91 26.45 22.18
C LYS A 34 3.24 26.48 21.45
N ILE A 35 3.25 26.28 20.13
CA ILE A 35 4.48 26.14 19.35
C ILE A 35 5.08 27.51 18.98
N PHE A 36 4.23 28.47 18.61
CA PHE A 36 4.68 29.80 18.21
C PHE A 36 4.62 30.83 19.35
N HIS A 37 4.40 30.38 20.58
CA HIS A 37 4.31 31.21 21.79
C HIS A 37 3.39 32.44 21.67
N CYS A 38 2.32 32.32 20.88
CA CYS A 38 1.37 33.40 20.64
C CYS A 38 0.41 33.56 21.83
N SER A 39 0.25 34.78 22.33
CA SER A 39 -0.79 35.10 23.30
C SER A 39 -2.18 35.03 22.67
N ALA A 40 -3.24 35.01 23.48
CA ALA A 40 -4.62 35.06 23.00
C ALA A 40 -4.91 36.34 22.16
N ALA A 41 -4.24 37.45 22.50
CA ALA A 41 -4.35 38.70 21.74
C ALA A 41 -3.71 38.57 20.36
N ASP A 42 -2.53 37.96 20.28
CA ASP A 42 -1.81 37.71 19.02
C ASP A 42 -2.63 36.78 18.12
N ILE A 43 -3.22 35.72 18.67
CA ILE A 43 -4.09 34.80 17.92
C ILE A 43 -5.30 35.54 17.34
N CYS A 44 -5.92 36.44 18.10
CA CYS A 44 -7.06 37.24 17.64
C CYS A 44 -6.67 38.20 16.50
N GLN A 45 -5.51 38.85 16.62
CA GLN A 45 -4.96 39.72 15.58
C GLN A 45 -4.63 38.92 14.31
N HIS A 46 -3.94 37.79 14.45
CA HIS A 46 -3.63 36.87 13.35
C HIS A 46 -4.91 36.34 12.68
N ASN A 47 -5.94 36.00 13.46
CA ASN A 47 -7.26 35.59 12.96
C ASN A 47 -7.94 36.70 12.13
N THR A 48 -7.79 37.95 12.56
CA THR A 48 -8.34 39.11 11.84
C THR A 48 -7.64 39.32 10.50
N ILE A 49 -6.30 39.25 10.49
CA ILE A 49 -5.49 39.39 9.27
C ILE A 49 -5.76 38.23 8.30
N TRP A 50 -5.75 37.00 8.79
CA TRP A 50 -6.06 35.80 8.01
C TRP A 50 -7.44 35.89 7.36
N ARG A 51 -8.47 36.29 8.12
CA ARG A 51 -9.84 36.40 7.59
C ARG A 51 -9.92 37.40 6.45
N LYS A 52 -9.29 38.57 6.59
CA LYS A 52 -9.24 39.58 5.52
C LYS A 52 -8.55 39.02 4.27
N TRP A 53 -7.46 38.29 4.43
CA TRP A 53 -6.76 37.65 3.32
C TRP A 53 -7.64 36.60 2.61
N ASN A 54 -8.31 35.73 3.39
CA ASN A 54 -9.13 34.64 2.87
C ASN A 54 -10.41 35.11 2.17
N GLU A 55 -11.02 36.22 2.61
CA GLU A 55 -12.22 36.80 1.99
C GLU A 55 -11.96 37.38 0.58
N ILE A 56 -10.70 37.60 0.20
CA ILE A 56 -10.32 38.26 -1.06
C ILE A 56 -10.22 37.29 -2.25
N SER A 57 -10.21 35.95 -2.07
CA SER A 57 -9.96 35.04 -3.21
C SER A 57 -10.66 33.70 -3.22
N ALA A 58 -11.32 33.42 -4.35
CA ALA A 58 -11.96 32.14 -4.68
C ALA A 58 -11.02 31.03 -5.22
N GLN A 59 -9.69 31.28 -5.32
CA GLN A 59 -8.68 30.31 -5.75
C GLN A 59 -7.69 30.05 -4.62
N MET A 60 -7.92 29.02 -3.80
CA MET A 60 -7.22 28.82 -2.53
C MET A 60 -5.91 28.03 -2.62
N LEU A 61 -5.82 26.97 -3.45
CA LEU A 61 -4.69 26.02 -3.37
C LEU A 61 -3.33 26.67 -3.68
N ASP A 62 -3.12 27.16 -4.90
CA ASP A 62 -1.84 27.77 -5.31
C ASP A 62 -1.42 28.93 -4.40
N ARG A 63 -2.40 29.65 -3.82
CA ARG A 63 -2.12 30.73 -2.88
C ARG A 63 -1.66 30.24 -1.51
N LEU A 64 -2.28 29.19 -0.98
CA LEU A 64 -1.85 28.58 0.28
C LEU A 64 -0.45 27.99 0.12
N LEU A 65 -0.13 27.42 -1.03
CA LEU A 65 1.22 26.94 -1.36
C LEU A 65 2.22 28.09 -1.46
N ASN A 66 1.89 29.15 -2.21
CA ASN A 66 2.72 30.35 -2.28
C ASN A 66 2.98 30.99 -0.90
N LEU A 67 2.02 30.92 0.03
CA LEU A 67 2.25 31.39 1.40
C LEU A 67 3.32 30.56 2.13
N ILE A 68 3.29 29.23 1.96
CA ILE A 68 4.25 28.32 2.56
C ILE A 68 5.65 28.55 1.98
N GLU A 69 5.74 28.75 0.66
CA GLU A 69 7.00 28.99 -0.05
C GLU A 69 7.64 30.35 0.24
N ASN A 70 6.83 31.36 0.57
CA ASN A 70 7.32 32.72 0.68
C ASN A 70 8.13 32.92 1.98
N THR A 71 9.42 33.21 1.84
CA THR A 71 10.34 33.43 2.95
C THR A 71 10.02 34.66 3.80
N ASP A 72 9.30 35.63 3.24
CA ASP A 72 8.94 36.89 3.92
C ASP A 72 7.68 36.76 4.79
N ILE A 73 6.99 35.63 4.70
CA ILE A 73 5.79 35.36 5.49
C ILE A 73 6.17 34.69 6.82
N ASP A 74 5.62 35.22 7.90
CA ASP A 74 5.76 34.66 9.24
C ASP A 74 5.19 33.24 9.32
N ASP A 75 5.91 32.37 10.01
CA ASP A 75 5.60 30.96 10.16
C ASP A 75 4.22 30.71 10.77
N VAL A 76 3.67 31.62 11.58
CA VAL A 76 2.30 31.48 12.10
C VAL A 76 1.26 31.46 10.97
N TYR A 77 1.48 32.22 9.89
CA TYR A 77 0.59 32.22 8.73
C TYR A 77 0.83 31.02 7.82
N LYS A 78 2.07 30.55 7.70
CA LYS A 78 2.39 29.29 7.02
C LYS A 78 1.76 28.10 7.73
N ALA A 79 1.82 28.06 9.05
CA ALA A 79 1.19 27.04 9.89
C ALA A 79 -0.33 27.01 9.70
N ARG A 80 -0.97 28.17 9.60
CA ARG A 80 -2.40 28.27 9.26
C ARG A 80 -2.69 27.73 7.86
N ALA A 81 -1.87 28.05 6.87
CA ALA A 81 -2.02 27.52 5.52
C ALA A 81 -1.89 25.99 5.48
N ILE A 82 -0.86 25.44 6.14
CA ILE A 82 -0.70 24.00 6.33
C ILE A 82 -1.94 23.41 7.00
N ALA A 83 -2.45 24.05 8.05
CA ALA A 83 -3.60 23.53 8.79
C ALA A 83 -4.90 23.47 7.98
N VAL A 84 -5.08 24.40 7.04
CA VAL A 84 -6.16 24.33 6.06
C VAL A 84 -5.94 23.18 5.08
N LEU A 85 -4.71 23.00 4.60
CA LEU A 85 -4.39 22.05 3.55
C LEU A 85 -4.40 20.57 4.00
N ILE A 86 -3.93 20.25 5.22
CA ILE A 86 -3.95 18.86 5.75
C ILE A 86 -5.21 18.51 6.54
N ALA A 87 -6.20 19.40 6.63
CA ALA A 87 -7.41 19.14 7.41
C ALA A 87 -8.09 17.83 6.96
N PRO A 88 -8.60 17.01 7.90
CA PRO A 88 -9.15 15.70 7.56
C PRO A 88 -10.46 15.79 6.78
N SER A 89 -11.16 16.94 6.79
CA SER A 89 -12.34 17.20 5.95
C SER A 89 -12.61 18.70 5.86
N VAL A 90 -13.54 19.12 4.99
CA VAL A 90 -14.01 20.51 4.89
C VAL A 90 -14.66 20.95 6.20
N LEU A 91 -15.41 20.07 6.87
CA LEU A 91 -16.03 20.37 8.17
C LEU A 91 -14.99 20.68 9.26
N PHE A 92 -13.79 20.12 9.13
CA PHE A 92 -12.70 20.29 10.08
C PHE A 92 -11.68 21.33 9.60
N THR A 93 -11.93 22.03 8.50
CA THR A 93 -10.97 23.02 8.01
C THR A 93 -10.92 24.23 8.93
N PRO A 94 -9.81 24.45 9.66
CA PRO A 94 -9.73 25.57 10.58
C PRO A 94 -9.58 26.87 9.78
N PHE A 95 -10.03 27.99 10.34
CA PHE A 95 -9.84 29.33 9.76
C PHE A 95 -10.47 29.59 8.39
N ALA A 96 -11.28 28.67 7.85
CA ALA A 96 -12.01 28.84 6.60
C ALA A 96 -13.51 29.09 6.82
N ARG A 97 -14.10 29.97 6.01
CA ARG A 97 -15.56 30.14 5.89
C ARG A 97 -16.05 29.31 4.70
N TYR A 98 -16.23 28.00 4.88
CA TYR A 98 -16.93 27.23 3.86
C TYR A 98 -18.44 27.32 4.13
N SER A 99 -19.14 28.07 3.28
CA SER A 99 -20.60 28.07 3.22
C SER A 99 -21.14 27.00 2.28
N ASP A 100 -20.29 26.30 1.53
CA ASP A 100 -20.69 25.23 0.63
C ASP A 100 -19.99 23.89 0.96
N PRO A 101 -20.68 22.96 1.66
CA PRO A 101 -20.18 21.62 1.93
C PRO A 101 -19.97 20.76 0.67
N ARG A 102 -20.30 21.26 -0.53
CA ARG A 102 -20.07 20.57 -1.82
C ARG A 102 -18.79 21.01 -2.53
N SER A 103 -18.08 22.01 -2.01
CA SER A 103 -16.76 22.38 -2.52
C SER A 103 -15.74 21.35 -2.02
N ASN A 104 -15.57 20.27 -2.78
CA ASN A 104 -14.52 19.26 -2.59
C ASN A 104 -13.12 19.89 -2.80
N THR A 105 -12.68 20.73 -1.87
CA THR A 105 -11.28 21.17 -1.80
C THR A 105 -10.40 20.15 -1.10
N ASN A 106 -10.98 19.08 -0.58
CA ASN A 106 -10.21 18.01 0.02
C ASN A 106 -9.31 17.41 -1.06
N VAL A 107 -8.07 17.16 -0.66
CA VAL A 107 -7.08 16.35 -1.37
C VAL A 107 -6.20 17.10 -2.37
N PHE A 108 -5.22 17.90 -1.93
CA PHE A 108 -4.16 18.33 -2.87
C PHE A 108 -2.75 18.50 -2.31
N LEU A 109 -2.44 18.12 -1.07
CA LEU A 109 -1.03 18.24 -0.62
C LEU A 109 -0.11 17.15 -1.15
N GLY A 110 -0.66 16.02 -1.63
CA GLY A 110 0.16 14.94 -2.19
C GLY A 110 1.04 15.37 -3.37
N SER A 111 0.69 16.47 -4.04
CA SER A 111 1.48 17.07 -5.13
C SER A 111 2.21 18.37 -4.73
N ALA A 112 2.02 18.87 -3.51
CA ALA A 112 2.31 20.27 -3.19
C ALA A 112 3.09 20.49 -1.87
N LEU A 113 3.35 19.44 -1.10
CA LEU A 113 4.25 19.53 0.04
C LEU A 113 5.70 19.62 -0.43
N HIS A 114 6.31 20.78 -0.16
CA HIS A 114 7.76 20.98 -0.24
C HIS A 114 8.46 20.05 0.72
N PRO A 115 9.68 19.57 0.38
CA PRO A 115 10.47 18.75 1.30
C PRO A 115 10.54 19.43 2.68
N LEU A 116 10.29 18.70 3.77
CA LEU A 116 10.35 19.17 5.18
C LEU A 116 11.61 19.97 5.48
N SER A 117 12.70 19.65 4.77
CA SER A 117 13.95 20.41 4.81
C SER A 117 13.80 21.91 4.52
N SER A 118 12.73 22.35 3.85
CA SER A 118 12.44 23.76 3.57
C SER A 118 11.61 24.44 4.66
N LEU A 119 11.06 23.70 5.62
CA LEU A 119 10.30 24.25 6.74
C LEU A 119 11.24 24.63 7.88
N SER A 120 10.86 25.67 8.64
CA SER A 120 11.52 25.94 9.93
C SER A 120 11.29 24.79 10.90
N SER A 121 12.10 24.74 11.96
CA SER A 121 11.98 23.69 12.99
C SER A 121 10.60 23.72 13.66
N GLU A 122 10.10 24.91 13.97
CA GLU A 122 8.78 25.16 14.56
C GLU A 122 7.65 24.71 13.63
N LEU A 123 7.73 25.05 12.32
CA LEU A 123 6.75 24.59 11.34
C LEU A 123 6.75 23.08 11.16
N CYS A 124 7.93 22.45 11.17
CA CYS A 124 8.03 21.00 11.11
C CYS A 124 7.35 20.35 12.32
N VAL A 125 7.64 20.83 13.54
CA VAL A 125 7.00 20.32 14.76
C VAL A 125 5.49 20.56 14.74
N PHE A 126 5.05 21.74 14.32
CA PHE A 126 3.61 22.05 14.18
C PHE A 126 2.92 21.09 13.22
N THR A 127 3.50 20.87 12.04
CA THR A 127 2.90 20.01 11.01
C THR A 127 2.81 18.55 11.49
N LEU A 128 3.82 18.08 12.21
CA LEU A 128 3.83 16.75 12.80
C LEU A 128 2.75 16.55 13.87
N GLU A 129 2.65 17.48 14.81
CA GLU A 129 1.61 17.43 15.85
C GLU A 129 0.21 17.57 15.25
N LEU A 130 0.06 18.40 14.22
CA LEU A 130 -1.19 18.54 13.51
C LEU A 130 -1.58 17.26 12.77
N LEU A 131 -0.65 16.58 12.09
CA LEU A 131 -0.93 15.29 11.46
C LEU A 131 -1.40 14.25 12.48
N LYS A 132 -0.76 14.18 13.66
CA LYS A 132 -1.20 13.30 14.75
C LYS A 132 -2.64 13.60 15.15
N LEU A 133 -2.97 14.87 15.36
CA LEU A 133 -4.33 15.32 15.67
C LEU A 133 -5.33 14.94 14.57
N ASN A 134 -4.95 15.08 13.29
CA ASN A 134 -5.81 14.80 12.14
C ASN A 134 -6.09 13.29 12.02
N ILE A 135 -5.07 12.46 12.21
CA ILE A 135 -5.21 10.99 12.22
C ILE A 135 -6.12 10.55 13.36
N ASP A 136 -5.91 11.08 14.56
CA ASP A 136 -6.71 10.72 15.74
C ASP A 136 -8.17 11.21 15.58
N THR A 137 -8.37 12.38 14.97
CA THR A 137 -9.71 12.93 14.65
C THR A 137 -10.43 12.08 13.60
N ALA A 138 -9.77 11.76 12.48
CA ALA A 138 -10.33 10.92 11.42
C ALA A 138 -10.71 9.54 11.96
N ARG A 139 -9.88 8.95 12.82
CA ARG A 139 -10.19 7.65 13.44
C ARG A 139 -11.39 7.68 14.36
N ASN A 140 -11.56 8.77 15.13
CA ASN A 140 -12.72 8.91 16.01
C ASN A 140 -14.01 9.08 15.19
N LEU A 141 -13.95 9.85 14.10
CA LEU A 141 -15.07 10.01 13.18
C LEU A 141 -15.44 8.69 12.49
N ALA A 142 -14.46 7.89 12.05
CA ALA A 142 -14.72 6.60 11.39
C ALA A 142 -15.42 5.60 12.33
N LYS A 143 -15.24 5.73 13.64
CA LYS A 143 -15.97 4.92 14.64
C LYS A 143 -17.42 5.33 14.77
N ASP A 144 -17.71 6.62 14.62
CA ASP A 144 -19.05 7.19 14.81
C ASP A 144 -19.91 7.13 13.54
N ASP A 145 -19.30 7.29 12.35
CA ASP A 145 -19.95 7.15 11.05
C ASP A 145 -19.01 6.46 10.02
N PRO A 146 -19.13 5.13 9.83
CA PRO A 146 -18.29 4.37 8.90
C PRO A 146 -18.45 4.75 7.42
N ASN A 147 -19.46 5.55 7.04
CA ASN A 147 -19.64 6.02 5.66
C ASN A 147 -19.02 7.41 5.43
N TYR A 148 -18.54 8.07 6.49
CA TYR A 148 -18.09 9.46 6.45
C TYR A 148 -16.69 9.64 5.83
N LEU A 149 -15.83 8.60 5.79
CA LEU A 149 -14.37 8.78 5.59
C LEU A 149 -13.73 7.98 4.45
N SER A 150 -14.53 7.43 3.53
CA SER A 150 -14.02 6.54 2.46
C SER A 150 -13.00 7.16 1.51
N VAL A 151 -12.90 8.50 1.47
CA VAL A 151 -11.93 9.20 0.61
C VAL A 151 -10.88 9.96 1.40
N GLU A 152 -11.18 10.47 2.60
CA GLU A 152 -10.32 11.47 3.24
C GLU A 152 -9.24 10.86 4.14
N SER A 153 -9.49 9.67 4.70
CA SER A 153 -8.56 8.98 5.60
C SER A 153 -7.31 8.42 4.90
N CYS A 154 -7.42 8.03 3.63
CA CYS A 154 -6.31 7.44 2.86
C CYS A 154 -5.21 8.45 2.50
N TYR A 155 -5.47 9.76 2.58
CA TYR A 155 -4.47 10.79 2.33
C TYR A 155 -3.58 11.06 3.53
N LEU A 156 -4.08 10.83 4.75
CA LEU A 156 -3.29 10.99 5.96
C LEU A 156 -2.14 9.98 6.00
N ASP A 157 -2.40 8.73 5.59
CA ASP A 157 -1.37 7.70 5.50
C ASP A 157 -0.27 8.10 4.50
N LYS A 158 -0.64 8.72 3.36
CA LYS A 158 0.34 9.25 2.39
C LYS A 158 1.21 10.35 2.99
N TYR A 159 0.65 11.26 3.79
CA TYR A 159 1.46 12.26 4.48
C TYR A 159 2.40 11.59 5.47
N VAL A 160 1.95 10.61 6.26
CA VAL A 160 2.83 9.89 7.17
C VAL A 160 3.99 9.24 6.40
N LEU A 161 3.73 8.56 5.29
CA LEU A 161 4.80 7.97 4.46
C LEU A 161 5.81 9.03 3.99
N TRP A 162 5.33 10.19 3.56
CA TRP A 162 6.20 11.30 3.18
C TRP A 162 7.07 11.79 4.35
N PHE A 163 6.49 11.96 5.54
CA PHE A 163 7.27 12.31 6.74
C PHE A 163 8.28 11.23 7.15
N LEU A 164 7.92 9.95 7.04
CA LEU A 164 8.82 8.84 7.32
C LEU A 164 9.97 8.74 6.31
N ALA A 165 9.79 9.25 5.08
CA ALA A 165 10.84 9.30 4.07
C ALA A 165 11.93 10.32 4.41
N GLU A 166 11.55 11.41 5.07
CA GLU A 166 12.43 12.56 5.30
C GLU A 166 12.99 12.64 6.72
N LEU A 167 12.26 12.14 7.72
CA LEU A 167 12.73 12.12 9.10
C LEU A 167 13.76 11.00 9.32
N PRO A 168 14.80 11.25 10.13
CA PRO A 168 15.69 10.19 10.61
C PRO A 168 14.92 9.07 11.31
N ALA A 169 15.33 7.83 11.08
CA ALA A 169 14.67 6.64 11.64
C ALA A 169 14.66 6.59 13.18
N ASP A 170 15.66 7.20 13.81
CA ASP A 170 15.80 7.32 15.27
C ASP A 170 15.02 8.50 15.86
N ASN A 171 14.38 9.32 15.02
CA ASN A 171 13.56 10.43 15.48
C ASN A 171 12.30 9.92 16.21
N PRO A 172 12.08 10.27 17.49
CA PRO A 172 10.90 9.84 18.25
C PRO A 172 9.56 10.26 17.62
N LEU A 173 9.53 11.34 16.83
CA LEU A 173 8.32 11.80 16.14
C LEU A 173 7.98 10.89 14.96
N ALA A 174 8.98 10.39 14.22
CA ALA A 174 8.78 9.42 13.15
C ALA A 174 8.18 8.12 13.73
N GLU A 175 8.70 7.67 14.88
CA GLU A 175 8.15 6.51 15.60
C GLU A 175 6.68 6.72 16.02
N GLN A 176 6.35 7.89 16.55
CA GLN A 176 4.98 8.23 16.95
C GLN A 176 4.01 8.30 15.77
N LEU A 177 4.46 8.74 14.60
CA LEU A 177 3.67 8.74 13.38
C LEU A 177 3.50 7.33 12.84
N PHE A 178 4.57 6.54 12.77
CA PHE A 178 4.50 5.15 12.31
C PHE A 178 3.54 4.32 13.17
N ASN A 179 3.59 4.47 14.51
CA ASN A 179 2.68 3.78 15.42
C ASN A 179 1.21 4.24 15.28
N ARG A 180 0.96 5.34 14.57
CA ARG A 180 -0.37 5.78 14.17
C ARG A 180 -0.77 5.26 12.80
N LEU A 181 0.04 4.52 12.05
CA LEU A 181 -0.42 3.83 10.85
C LEU A 181 -1.18 2.56 11.23
N SER A 182 -2.28 2.29 10.53
CA SER A 182 -2.94 0.99 10.60
C SER A 182 -2.40 0.13 9.47
N MET A 183 -2.07 -1.14 9.72
CA MET A 183 -1.64 -2.05 8.64
C MET A 183 -2.81 -2.47 7.75
N ASN A 184 -4.03 -2.42 8.29
CA ASN A 184 -5.28 -2.66 7.56
C ASN A 184 -5.99 -1.33 7.27
N ASP A 185 -6.77 -1.27 6.19
CA ASP A 185 -7.58 -0.09 5.86
C ASP A 185 -8.48 0.31 7.02
N LEU A 186 -8.70 1.61 7.21
CA LEU A 186 -9.58 2.14 8.25
C LEU A 186 -11.05 1.76 8.01
N GLU A 187 -11.42 1.56 6.75
CA GLU A 187 -12.78 1.19 6.35
C GLU A 187 -12.85 -0.12 5.56
N CYS A 188 -14.04 -0.68 5.52
CA CYS A 188 -14.42 -1.75 4.62
C CYS A 188 -14.87 -1.10 3.30
N PHE A 189 -14.07 -1.20 2.25
CA PHE A 189 -14.47 -0.71 0.93
C PHE A 189 -15.66 -1.52 0.40
N ILE A 190 -16.57 -0.85 -0.29
CA ILE A 190 -17.89 -1.41 -0.66
C ILE A 190 -17.81 -2.42 -1.84
N GLY A 191 -16.65 -2.58 -2.50
CA GLY A 191 -16.48 -3.49 -3.65
C GLY A 191 -15.76 -4.81 -3.30
N GLU A 192 -16.14 -5.92 -3.95
CA GLU A 192 -15.44 -7.22 -3.87
C GLU A 192 -14.10 -7.22 -4.61
N ASP A 193 -13.93 -6.35 -5.61
CA ASP A 193 -12.85 -6.47 -6.59
C ASP A 193 -11.70 -5.46 -6.40
N GLY A 194 -11.90 -4.40 -5.61
CA GLY A 194 -10.98 -3.25 -5.55
C GLY A 194 -10.18 -3.09 -4.27
N SER A 195 -10.53 -3.78 -3.19
CA SER A 195 -10.01 -3.46 -1.86
C SER A 195 -9.42 -4.67 -1.16
N SER A 196 -8.10 -4.82 -1.26
CA SER A 196 -7.36 -5.54 -0.24
C SER A 196 -7.44 -4.74 1.04
N GLY A 197 -8.00 -5.31 2.12
CA GLY A 197 -8.13 -4.65 3.43
C GLY A 197 -6.80 -4.27 4.11
N TYR A 198 -5.68 -4.30 3.38
CA TYR A 198 -4.30 -4.09 3.79
C TYR A 198 -3.55 -3.18 2.79
N ASN A 199 -4.25 -2.24 2.13
CA ASN A 199 -3.56 -1.25 1.28
C ASN A 199 -2.47 -0.46 2.02
N PRO A 200 -2.64 -0.05 3.30
CA PRO A 200 -1.57 0.68 4.00
C PRO A 200 -0.27 -0.13 4.09
N PHE A 201 -0.36 -1.44 4.36
CA PHE A 201 0.82 -2.31 4.33
C PHE A 201 1.47 -2.33 2.94
N ARG A 202 0.68 -2.51 1.87
CA ARG A 202 1.19 -2.46 0.49
C ARG A 202 1.88 -1.13 0.20
N ASP A 203 1.23 -0.02 0.52
CA ASP A 203 1.72 1.33 0.22
C ASP A 203 3.03 1.62 0.99
N ILE A 204 3.16 1.15 2.24
CA ILE A 204 4.44 1.19 2.99
C ILE A 204 5.52 0.41 2.24
N MET A 205 5.23 -0.82 1.81
CA MET A 205 6.21 -1.67 1.14
C MET A 205 6.66 -1.06 -0.20
N GLU A 206 5.74 -0.46 -0.97
CA GLU A 206 5.98 0.18 -2.27
C GLU A 206 6.71 1.52 -2.17
N SER A 207 6.54 2.24 -1.06
CA SER A 207 7.08 3.59 -0.88
C SER A 207 8.61 3.64 -0.85
N SER A 208 9.17 4.84 -1.08
CA SER A 208 10.60 5.12 -0.99
C SER A 208 11.08 5.46 0.42
N ILE A 209 10.38 5.01 1.47
CA ILE A 209 10.77 5.26 2.87
C ILE A 209 11.92 4.34 3.31
N PRO A 210 12.69 4.72 4.36
CA PRO A 210 13.73 3.88 4.94
C PRO A 210 13.27 2.46 5.33
N ASP A 211 14.13 1.47 5.10
CA ASP A 211 13.83 0.04 5.28
C ASP A 211 13.40 -0.35 6.69
N VAL A 212 13.84 0.40 7.71
CA VAL A 212 13.44 0.19 9.11
C VAL A 212 11.92 0.21 9.28
N TRP A 213 11.22 1.11 8.59
CA TRP A 213 9.76 1.22 8.65
C TRP A 213 9.09 0.05 7.93
N LYS A 214 9.67 -0.41 6.81
CA LYS A 214 9.19 -1.59 6.09
C LYS A 214 9.32 -2.86 6.92
N ARG A 215 10.45 -3.01 7.64
CA ARG A 215 10.67 -4.12 8.58
C ARG A 215 9.66 -4.10 9.73
N LYS A 216 9.38 -2.93 10.30
CA LYS A 216 8.36 -2.79 11.34
C LYS A 216 6.96 -3.09 10.84
N ALA A 217 6.60 -2.64 9.64
CA ALA A 217 5.29 -2.91 9.03
C ALA A 217 5.10 -4.40 8.73
N ASP A 218 6.16 -5.05 8.25
CA ASP A 218 6.21 -6.50 8.08
C ASP A 218 5.99 -7.24 9.40
N GLU A 219 6.73 -6.89 10.45
CA GLU A 219 6.58 -7.47 11.79
C GLU A 219 5.16 -7.28 12.36
N GLN A 220 4.61 -6.06 12.28
CA GLN A 220 3.25 -5.78 12.73
C GLN A 220 2.22 -6.62 11.96
N THR A 221 2.38 -6.77 10.64
CA THR A 221 1.45 -7.56 9.83
C THR A 221 1.56 -9.05 10.15
N ARG A 222 2.75 -9.59 10.39
CA ARG A 222 2.94 -10.97 10.87
C ARG A 222 2.28 -11.21 12.22
N ASN A 223 2.44 -10.28 13.17
CA ASN A 223 1.77 -10.38 14.48
C ASN A 223 0.23 -10.39 14.33
N ILE A 224 -0.31 -9.62 13.39
CA ILE A 224 -1.75 -9.64 13.08
C ILE A 224 -2.18 -10.99 12.51
N ILE A 225 -1.40 -11.55 11.58
CA ILE A 225 -1.64 -12.87 11.00
C ILE A 225 -1.67 -13.96 12.09
N GLU A 226 -0.68 -13.96 12.99
CA GLU A 226 -0.60 -14.90 14.11
C GLU A 226 -1.78 -14.74 15.08
N ALA A 227 -2.15 -13.50 15.42
CA ALA A 227 -3.30 -13.21 16.27
C ALA A 227 -4.63 -13.65 15.64
N GLU A 228 -4.80 -13.47 14.32
CA GLU A 228 -5.98 -13.95 13.59
C GLU A 228 -6.06 -15.47 13.58
N ALA A 229 -4.93 -16.17 13.37
CA ALA A 229 -4.89 -17.63 13.37
C ALA A 229 -5.14 -18.24 14.76
N ALA A 230 -4.64 -17.58 15.81
CA ALA A 230 -4.93 -17.95 17.20
C ALA A 230 -6.37 -17.60 17.64
N GLY A 231 -7.14 -16.88 16.81
CA GLY A 231 -8.49 -16.42 17.14
C GLY A 231 -8.53 -15.25 18.14
N ALA A 232 -7.36 -14.69 18.51
CA ALA A 232 -7.23 -13.53 19.39
C ALA A 232 -7.67 -12.23 18.71
N ARG A 233 -7.60 -12.19 17.38
CA ARG A 233 -8.13 -11.11 16.54
C ARG A 233 -9.08 -11.69 15.50
N LYS A 234 -10.16 -10.98 15.18
CA LYS A 234 -11.06 -11.34 14.08
C LYS A 234 -10.93 -10.30 12.96
N PRO A 235 -10.78 -10.74 11.70
CA PRO A 235 -10.86 -9.81 10.58
C PRO A 235 -12.30 -9.26 10.50
N ARG A 236 -12.46 -8.02 10.01
CA ARG A 236 -13.79 -7.40 9.87
C ARG A 236 -14.66 -8.17 8.88
N MET A 237 -14.05 -8.73 7.85
CA MET A 237 -14.67 -9.62 6.87
C MET A 237 -13.73 -10.74 6.47
N LYS A 238 -14.28 -11.85 5.95
CA LYS A 238 -13.48 -13.00 5.47
C LYS A 238 -12.41 -12.62 4.43
N ARG A 239 -12.73 -11.69 3.51
CA ARG A 239 -11.80 -11.20 2.48
C ARG A 239 -10.67 -10.31 3.00
N GLU A 240 -10.82 -9.79 4.22
CA GLU A 240 -9.81 -8.96 4.90
C GLU A 240 -8.98 -9.77 5.91
N ARG A 241 -8.90 -11.10 5.74
CA ARG A 241 -7.91 -11.88 6.48
C ARG A 241 -6.51 -11.37 6.14
N ALA A 242 -5.68 -11.21 7.17
CA ALA A 242 -4.33 -10.67 7.02
C ALA A 242 -3.47 -11.55 6.11
N TRP A 243 -3.55 -12.87 6.32
CA TRP A 243 -2.70 -13.84 5.62
C TRP A 243 -2.85 -13.81 4.09
N PRO A 244 -4.05 -13.97 3.51
CA PRO A 244 -4.21 -13.91 2.05
C PRO A 244 -3.77 -12.58 1.45
N ASN A 245 -4.04 -11.46 2.12
CA ASN A 245 -3.65 -10.14 1.64
C ASN A 245 -2.12 -9.96 1.69
N TYR A 246 -1.47 -10.40 2.75
CA TYR A 246 -0.02 -10.38 2.89
C TYR A 246 0.66 -11.16 1.75
N VAL A 247 0.26 -12.41 1.51
CA VAL A 247 0.79 -13.24 0.41
C VAL A 247 0.57 -12.57 -0.95
N LYS A 248 -0.65 -12.06 -1.21
CA LYS A 248 -0.99 -11.35 -2.45
C LYS A 248 -0.08 -10.14 -2.69
N HIS A 249 0.12 -9.31 -1.66
CA HIS A 249 0.93 -8.10 -1.78
C HIS A 249 2.40 -8.42 -2.03
N ILE A 250 2.99 -9.34 -1.25
CA ILE A 250 4.38 -9.76 -1.46
C ILE A 250 4.59 -10.35 -2.86
N GLY A 251 3.66 -11.18 -3.34
CA GLY A 251 3.72 -11.72 -4.70
C GLY A 251 3.64 -10.65 -5.78
N SER A 252 2.69 -9.72 -5.64
CA SER A 252 2.49 -8.63 -6.60
C SER A 252 3.72 -7.73 -6.72
N LEU A 253 4.38 -7.42 -5.59
CA LEU A 253 5.61 -6.63 -5.55
C LEU A 253 6.77 -7.28 -6.28
N ALA A 254 6.85 -8.62 -6.25
CA ALA A 254 7.94 -9.35 -6.88
C ALA A 254 7.84 -9.35 -8.42
N ILE A 255 6.65 -9.24 -9.01
CA ILE A 255 6.38 -9.43 -10.47
C ILE A 255 7.39 -8.70 -11.37
N GLY A 256 7.73 -7.45 -11.03
CA GLY A 256 8.64 -6.61 -11.80
C GLY A 256 10.12 -7.04 -11.77
N LYS A 257 10.47 -8.12 -11.06
CA LYS A 257 11.86 -8.57 -10.81
C LYS A 257 12.73 -7.49 -10.16
N SER A 258 12.09 -6.54 -9.50
CA SER A 258 12.68 -5.46 -8.74
C SER A 258 11.76 -5.17 -7.57
N ILE A 259 12.34 -4.90 -6.41
CA ILE A 259 11.61 -4.55 -5.19
C ILE A 259 12.22 -3.28 -4.59
N PRO A 260 11.41 -2.41 -3.97
CA PRO A 260 11.88 -1.15 -3.41
C PRO A 260 12.51 -1.32 -2.00
N TYR A 261 12.94 -2.53 -1.63
CA TYR A 261 13.51 -2.84 -0.31
C TYR A 261 14.52 -3.99 -0.42
N PRO A 262 15.39 -4.23 0.58
CA PRO A 262 16.43 -5.24 0.53
C PRO A 262 15.89 -6.64 0.28
N VAL A 263 16.61 -7.40 -0.55
CA VAL A 263 16.30 -8.81 -0.84
C VAL A 263 16.26 -9.67 0.44
N ASP A 264 17.06 -9.35 1.46
CA ASP A 264 17.02 -10.06 2.76
C ASP A 264 15.67 -9.92 3.46
N LEU A 265 14.99 -8.77 3.33
CA LEU A 265 13.64 -8.62 3.86
C LEU A 265 12.65 -9.48 3.05
N LEU A 266 12.70 -9.45 1.72
CA LEU A 266 11.87 -10.33 0.88
C LEU A 266 12.08 -11.81 1.23
N ALA A 267 13.33 -12.25 1.37
CA ALA A 267 13.65 -13.62 1.75
C ALA A 267 13.03 -14.00 3.11
N SER A 268 13.08 -13.11 4.10
CA SER A 268 12.42 -13.31 5.38
C SER A 268 10.90 -13.44 5.25
N GLN A 269 10.29 -12.63 4.38
CA GLN A 269 8.84 -12.66 4.13
C GLN A 269 8.42 -13.96 3.47
N ILE A 270 9.13 -14.39 2.43
CA ILE A 270 8.86 -15.66 1.76
C ILE A 270 9.12 -16.85 2.69
N ALA A 271 10.15 -16.81 3.52
CA ALA A 271 10.40 -17.83 4.53
C ALA A 271 9.29 -17.87 5.60
N TYR A 272 8.73 -16.72 5.98
CA TYR A 272 7.55 -16.67 6.84
C TYR A 272 6.32 -17.27 6.14
N ILE A 273 6.12 -16.96 4.85
CA ILE A 273 5.01 -17.51 4.07
C ILE A 273 5.10 -19.05 4.01
N GLU A 274 6.29 -19.60 3.80
CA GLU A 274 6.49 -21.05 3.71
C GLU A 274 6.20 -21.80 5.02
N LYS A 275 6.32 -21.16 6.18
CA LYS A 275 6.09 -21.82 7.49
C LYS A 275 4.62 -22.21 7.73
N TRP A 276 3.67 -21.62 7.02
CA TRP A 276 2.26 -21.84 7.27
C TRP A 276 1.75 -23.03 6.46
N SER A 277 1.30 -24.10 7.12
CA SER A 277 0.92 -25.39 6.47
C SER A 277 -0.06 -25.27 5.29
N ASN A 278 -0.86 -24.21 5.26
CA ASN A 278 -1.87 -23.95 4.23
C ASN A 278 -1.39 -22.91 3.20
N TRP A 279 -0.10 -22.60 3.17
CA TRP A 279 0.44 -21.63 2.21
C TRP A 279 0.19 -22.11 0.76
N ARG A 280 0.12 -23.43 0.52
CA ARG A 280 -0.27 -24.04 -0.77
C ARG A 280 -1.68 -23.66 -1.21
N ASP A 281 -2.64 -23.58 -0.29
CA ASP A 281 -4.05 -23.29 -0.59
C ASP A 281 -4.28 -21.81 -0.95
N TRP A 282 -3.37 -20.93 -0.52
CA TRP A 282 -3.50 -19.47 -0.69
C TRP A 282 -2.45 -18.88 -1.62
N CYS A 283 -1.34 -19.58 -1.87
CA CYS A 283 -0.33 -19.18 -2.83
C CYS A 283 -0.81 -19.45 -4.25
N SER A 284 -1.57 -18.50 -4.75
CA SER A 284 -1.64 -18.15 -6.16
C SER A 284 -0.31 -17.51 -6.63
N PHE A 285 0.85 -18.04 -6.23
CA PHE A 285 2.10 -17.76 -6.90
C PHE A 285 2.04 -18.40 -8.30
N VAL A 286 1.33 -17.72 -9.19
CA VAL A 286 1.29 -18.04 -10.60
C VAL A 286 2.70 -17.92 -11.18
N ARG A 287 2.92 -18.53 -12.35
CA ARG A 287 4.17 -18.53 -13.13
C ARG A 287 5.02 -17.26 -12.98
N VAL A 288 4.38 -16.10 -13.15
CA VAL A 288 5.05 -14.79 -13.14
C VAL A 288 5.70 -14.48 -11.79
N HIS A 289 5.04 -14.84 -10.69
CA HIS A 289 5.59 -14.67 -9.34
C HIS A 289 6.80 -15.57 -9.11
N VAL A 290 6.74 -16.82 -9.55
CA VAL A 290 7.84 -17.77 -9.29
C VAL A 290 9.09 -17.39 -10.07
N ASP A 291 8.97 -17.04 -11.35
CA ASP A 291 10.12 -16.57 -12.14
C ASP A 291 10.74 -15.31 -11.51
N ALA A 292 9.90 -14.40 -11.02
CA ALA A 292 10.33 -13.21 -10.32
C ALA A 292 11.11 -13.51 -9.03
N LEU A 293 10.54 -14.34 -8.14
CA LEU A 293 11.19 -14.72 -6.89
C LEU A 293 12.51 -15.44 -7.13
N LEU A 294 12.57 -16.37 -8.09
CA LEU A 294 13.83 -17.04 -8.46
C LEU A 294 14.87 -16.08 -9.04
N THR A 295 14.45 -14.96 -9.63
CA THR A 295 15.38 -13.93 -10.12
C THR A 295 15.90 -13.07 -8.97
N LEU A 296 15.00 -12.61 -8.09
CA LEU A 296 15.33 -11.76 -6.95
C LEU A 296 16.18 -12.49 -5.89
N LEU A 297 15.95 -13.79 -5.72
CA LEU A 297 16.62 -14.65 -4.75
C LEU A 297 17.71 -15.52 -5.39
N ALA A 298 18.33 -15.07 -6.49
CA ALA A 298 19.32 -15.86 -7.23
C ALA A 298 20.66 -16.07 -6.49
N ASP A 299 20.91 -15.33 -5.41
CA ASP A 299 22.09 -15.51 -4.55
C ASP A 299 22.04 -16.89 -3.85
N GLU A 300 23.18 -17.58 -3.83
CA GLU A 300 23.33 -18.94 -3.27
C GLU A 300 22.83 -19.02 -1.82
N LYS A 301 22.96 -17.94 -1.03
CA LYS A 301 22.47 -17.91 0.35
C LYS A 301 20.95 -18.15 0.47
N TYR A 302 20.17 -17.86 -0.57
CA TYR A 302 18.72 -18.07 -0.60
C TYR A 302 18.29 -19.33 -1.35
N ARG A 303 19.24 -20.10 -1.89
CA ARG A 303 18.97 -21.26 -2.72
C ARG A 303 18.01 -22.25 -2.08
N ARG A 304 18.19 -22.52 -0.78
CA ARG A 304 17.28 -23.40 -0.01
C ARG A 304 15.83 -22.90 -0.05
N LEU A 305 15.63 -21.59 0.05
CA LEU A 305 14.30 -20.99 -0.03
C LEU A 305 13.74 -21.11 -1.46
N CYS A 306 14.57 -20.90 -2.48
CA CYS A 306 14.17 -21.12 -3.87
C CYS A 306 13.73 -22.57 -4.13
N ILE A 307 14.49 -23.56 -3.68
CA ILE A 307 14.12 -24.98 -3.82
C ILE A 307 12.76 -25.26 -3.18
N LYS A 308 12.53 -24.72 -1.97
CA LYS A 308 11.22 -24.81 -1.32
C LYS A 308 10.12 -24.20 -2.15
N ILE A 309 10.28 -22.98 -2.69
CA ILE A 309 9.29 -22.32 -3.57
C ILE A 309 9.02 -23.14 -4.85
N VAL A 310 10.04 -23.79 -5.40
CA VAL A 310 9.86 -24.65 -6.58
C VAL A 310 9.07 -25.91 -6.23
N ALA A 311 9.49 -26.65 -5.21
CA ALA A 311 8.80 -27.87 -4.78
C ALA A 311 7.33 -27.61 -4.44
N SER A 312 7.11 -26.50 -3.74
CA SER A 312 5.83 -25.88 -3.44
C SER A 312 4.89 -25.72 -4.63
N VAL A 313 5.41 -25.23 -5.76
CA VAL A 313 4.62 -24.97 -6.98
C VAL A 313 4.45 -26.24 -7.80
N VAL A 314 5.51 -27.04 -7.93
CA VAL A 314 5.54 -28.23 -8.79
C VAL A 314 4.75 -29.39 -8.18
N LEU A 315 4.95 -29.65 -6.88
CA LEU A 315 4.30 -30.74 -6.15
C LEU A 315 2.97 -30.31 -5.52
N GLY A 316 2.72 -29.00 -5.46
CA GLY A 316 1.47 -28.44 -4.95
C GLY A 316 0.29 -28.66 -5.89
N GLU A 317 -0.90 -28.62 -5.30
CA GLU A 317 -2.17 -28.61 -6.02
C GLU A 317 -2.98 -27.40 -5.52
N VAL A 318 -3.44 -26.56 -6.45
CA VAL A 318 -4.23 -25.36 -6.14
C VAL A 318 -5.56 -25.49 -6.88
N ASP A 319 -6.68 -25.49 -6.15
CA ASP A 319 -8.03 -25.66 -6.71
C ASP A 319 -8.17 -26.89 -7.63
N GLY A 320 -7.51 -28.00 -7.28
CA GLY A 320 -7.54 -29.21 -8.09
C GLY A 320 -6.59 -29.22 -9.29
N ARG A 321 -5.76 -28.18 -9.45
CA ARG A 321 -4.83 -28.01 -10.58
C ARG A 321 -3.39 -28.11 -10.14
N LYS A 322 -2.60 -28.89 -10.87
CA LYS A 322 -1.15 -28.99 -10.73
C LYS A 322 -0.43 -28.03 -11.66
N PHE A 323 0.86 -27.82 -11.42
CA PHE A 323 1.71 -27.06 -12.33
C PHE A 323 1.75 -27.73 -13.71
N GLU A 324 1.48 -26.95 -14.77
CA GLU A 324 1.47 -27.39 -16.15
C GLU A 324 2.33 -26.48 -17.01
N ILE A 325 2.94 -27.06 -18.05
CA ILE A 325 3.76 -26.35 -19.03
C ILE A 325 2.96 -26.26 -20.33
N ALA A 326 2.32 -25.11 -20.57
CA ALA A 326 1.45 -24.91 -21.74
C ALA A 326 2.13 -24.09 -22.85
N TYR A 327 3.16 -23.32 -22.50
CA TYR A 327 3.84 -22.39 -23.41
C TYR A 327 5.37 -22.51 -23.30
N THR A 328 6.09 -22.03 -24.33
CA THR A 328 7.56 -21.96 -24.32
C THR A 328 8.12 -21.18 -23.13
N SER A 329 7.41 -20.14 -22.65
CA SER A 329 7.79 -19.41 -21.43
C SER A 329 7.77 -20.30 -20.18
N ASP A 330 6.82 -21.24 -20.11
CA ASP A 330 6.66 -22.15 -18.97
C ASP A 330 7.77 -23.19 -19.01
N LEU A 331 8.13 -23.65 -20.21
CA LEU A 331 9.22 -24.59 -20.42
C LEU A 331 10.56 -23.97 -19.98
N ASN A 332 10.80 -22.70 -20.33
CA ASN A 332 11.99 -21.98 -19.90
C ASN A 332 12.03 -21.79 -18.38
N LEU A 333 10.90 -21.46 -17.76
CA LEU A 333 10.81 -21.37 -16.30
C LEU A 333 11.06 -22.74 -15.64
N ALA A 334 10.46 -23.81 -16.14
CA ALA A 334 10.66 -25.17 -15.62
C ALA A 334 12.13 -25.60 -15.75
N LYS A 335 12.81 -25.26 -16.84
CA LYS A 335 14.26 -25.48 -16.98
C LYS A 335 15.07 -24.69 -15.95
N LYS A 336 14.72 -23.42 -15.70
CA LYS A 336 15.34 -22.60 -14.65
C LYS A 336 15.14 -23.21 -13.26
N MET A 337 13.92 -23.67 -12.96
CA MET A 337 13.57 -24.39 -11.73
C MET A 337 14.40 -25.67 -11.58
N LEU A 338 14.54 -26.45 -12.66
CA LEU A 338 15.33 -27.68 -12.66
C LEU A 338 16.82 -27.41 -12.39
N VAL A 339 17.38 -26.35 -12.96
CA VAL A 339 18.77 -25.94 -12.67
C VAL A 339 18.93 -25.54 -11.20
N MET A 340 17.97 -24.79 -10.66
CA MET A 340 17.99 -24.36 -9.25
C MET A 340 18.00 -25.55 -8.28
N CYS A 341 17.20 -26.58 -8.56
CA CYS A 341 17.16 -27.83 -7.78
C CYS A 341 18.34 -28.76 -8.09
N GLY A 342 18.83 -28.81 -9.34
CA GLY A 342 19.81 -29.80 -9.80
C GLY A 342 21.29 -29.44 -9.63
N SER A 343 21.64 -28.17 -9.36
CA SER A 343 23.05 -27.73 -9.30
C SER A 343 23.77 -28.09 -7.98
N GLY A 344 23.27 -29.06 -7.21
CA GLY A 344 23.67 -29.34 -5.83
C GLY A 344 24.62 -30.51 -5.73
N GLY A 345 25.92 -30.28 -5.94
CA GLY A 345 26.95 -31.31 -5.76
C GLY A 345 27.35 -31.55 -4.30
N ASP A 346 27.04 -30.66 -3.35
CA ASP A 346 27.59 -30.69 -1.98
C ASP A 346 26.66 -30.04 -0.94
N LEU A 347 25.36 -30.37 -0.94
CA LEU A 347 24.49 -30.03 0.18
C LEU A 347 24.02 -31.33 0.84
N ASP A 348 24.62 -31.62 2.00
CA ASP A 348 24.40 -32.76 2.90
C ASP A 348 22.98 -32.79 3.54
N VAL A 349 22.02 -32.15 2.88
CA VAL A 349 20.62 -32.04 3.28
C VAL A 349 19.76 -32.27 2.03
N CYS A 350 19.70 -33.52 1.57
CA CYS A 350 18.66 -33.92 0.63
C CYS A 350 17.31 -33.73 1.31
N PHE A 351 16.50 -32.79 0.82
CA PHE A 351 15.09 -32.77 1.18
C PHE A 351 14.41 -33.94 0.48
N ALA A 352 13.58 -34.71 1.18
CA ALA A 352 12.79 -35.78 0.55
C ALA A 352 12.00 -35.26 -0.67
N ASP A 353 11.49 -34.03 -0.56
CA ASP A 353 10.72 -33.34 -1.59
C ASP A 353 11.56 -32.86 -2.80
N GLU A 354 12.89 -32.73 -2.66
CA GLU A 354 13.75 -32.22 -3.75
C GLU A 354 13.94 -33.26 -4.85
N GLY A 355 14.13 -34.53 -4.49
CA GLY A 355 14.21 -35.63 -5.45
C GLY A 355 12.92 -35.79 -6.25
N GLU A 356 11.78 -35.81 -5.54
CA GLU A 356 10.45 -35.88 -6.17
C GLU A 356 10.20 -34.66 -7.09
N CYS A 357 10.57 -33.46 -6.65
CA CYS A 357 10.42 -32.24 -7.44
C CYS A 357 11.28 -32.27 -8.72
N VAL A 358 12.53 -32.72 -8.65
CA VAL A 358 13.42 -32.84 -9.81
C VAL A 358 12.88 -33.84 -10.83
N ASP A 359 12.40 -34.99 -10.37
CA ASP A 359 11.85 -36.02 -11.23
C ASP A 359 10.55 -35.56 -11.90
N GLU A 360 9.68 -34.89 -11.15
CA GLU A 360 8.45 -34.31 -11.68
C GLU A 360 8.73 -33.20 -12.70
N LEU A 361 9.69 -32.30 -12.43
CA LEU A 361 10.12 -31.28 -13.39
C LEU A 361 10.66 -31.89 -14.68
N ARG A 362 11.51 -32.93 -14.60
CA ARG A 362 12.03 -33.64 -15.79
C ARG A 362 10.91 -34.27 -16.60
N ARG A 363 9.94 -34.90 -15.92
CA ARG A 363 8.76 -35.51 -16.56
C ARG A 363 7.93 -34.45 -17.29
N LEU A 364 7.63 -33.33 -16.63
CA LEU A 364 6.84 -32.23 -17.19
C LEU A 364 7.55 -31.58 -18.39
N ILE A 365 8.85 -31.28 -18.26
CA ILE A 365 9.69 -30.72 -19.33
C ILE A 365 9.69 -31.63 -20.55
N THR A 366 9.97 -32.92 -20.35
CA THR A 366 10.04 -33.89 -21.46
C THR A 366 8.72 -33.97 -22.21
N ARG A 367 7.59 -34.06 -21.48
CA ARG A 367 6.25 -34.07 -22.09
C ARG A 367 5.98 -32.78 -22.86
N ALA A 368 6.32 -31.63 -22.29
CA ALA A 368 6.06 -30.34 -22.89
C ALA A 368 6.91 -30.08 -24.14
N GLU A 369 8.17 -30.55 -24.17
CA GLU A 369 9.04 -30.43 -25.35
C GLU A 369 8.44 -31.15 -26.56
N VAL A 370 7.89 -32.35 -26.37
CA VAL A 370 7.19 -33.10 -27.42
C VAL A 370 5.95 -32.33 -27.89
N THR A 371 5.05 -31.98 -26.96
CA THR A 371 3.78 -31.32 -27.29
C THR A 371 3.99 -29.95 -27.95
N LEU A 372 4.95 -29.16 -27.48
CA LEU A 372 5.25 -27.84 -28.07
C LEU A 372 5.93 -27.98 -29.44
N ALA A 373 6.77 -28.99 -29.66
CA ALA A 373 7.37 -29.25 -30.96
C ALA A 373 6.31 -29.63 -32.01
N GLU A 374 5.36 -30.51 -31.66
CA GLU A 374 4.23 -30.89 -32.52
C GLU A 374 3.38 -29.67 -32.87
N ARG A 375 2.97 -28.88 -31.87
CA ARG A 375 2.17 -27.66 -32.08
C ARG A 375 2.90 -26.62 -32.95
N ASN A 376 4.20 -26.44 -32.76
CA ASN A 376 4.98 -25.51 -33.57
C ASN A 376 5.11 -26.00 -35.02
N ALA A 377 5.23 -27.30 -35.25
CA ALA A 377 5.24 -27.87 -36.59
C ALA A 377 3.88 -27.67 -37.30
N GLU A 378 2.76 -27.87 -36.60
CA GLU A 378 1.41 -27.60 -37.12
C GLU A 378 1.23 -26.12 -37.49
N ILE A 379 1.66 -25.19 -36.63
CA ILE A 379 1.61 -23.75 -36.89
C ILE A 379 2.48 -23.38 -38.10
N ALA A 380 3.69 -23.95 -38.22
CA ALA A 380 4.57 -23.70 -39.34
C ALA A 380 3.96 -24.17 -40.66
N GLU A 381 3.34 -25.36 -40.67
CA GLU A 381 2.67 -25.89 -41.85
C GLU A 381 1.42 -25.06 -42.22
N ALA A 382 0.65 -24.60 -41.23
CA ALA A 382 -0.49 -23.70 -41.46
C ALA A 382 -0.05 -22.37 -42.08
N LYS A 383 1.02 -21.75 -41.55
CA LYS A 383 1.60 -20.53 -42.13
C LYS A 383 2.09 -20.74 -43.56
N ARG A 384 2.77 -21.85 -43.82
CA ARG A 384 3.21 -22.20 -45.18
C ARG A 384 2.03 -22.32 -46.15
N LYS A 385 0.93 -22.95 -45.73
CA LYS A 385 -0.30 -23.04 -46.54
C LYS A 385 -0.92 -21.67 -46.79
N GLU A 386 -0.96 -20.81 -45.77
CA GLU A 386 -1.45 -19.43 -45.89
C GLU A 386 -0.60 -18.61 -46.86
N GLU A 387 0.73 -18.67 -46.77
CA GLU A 387 1.66 -18.00 -47.68
C GLU A 387 1.47 -18.47 -49.14
N ILE A 388 1.25 -19.76 -49.34
CA ILE A 388 0.94 -20.32 -50.68
C ILE A 388 -0.38 -19.74 -51.21
N ILE A 389 -1.42 -19.65 -50.38
CA ILE A 389 -2.72 -19.08 -50.77
C ILE A 389 -2.60 -17.59 -51.09
N LEU A 390 -1.99 -16.80 -50.20
CA LEU A 390 -1.75 -15.37 -50.39
C LEU A 390 -0.88 -15.11 -51.63
N GLY A 391 0.14 -15.94 -51.86
CA GLY A 391 0.97 -15.89 -53.06
C GLY A 391 0.20 -16.19 -54.35
N LYS A 392 -0.78 -17.09 -54.31
CA LYS A 392 -1.71 -17.34 -55.43
C LYS A 392 -2.66 -16.17 -55.65
N MET A 393 -3.16 -15.52 -54.59
CA MET A 393 -4.05 -14.36 -54.71
C MET A 393 -3.33 -13.12 -55.28
N LYS A 394 -2.07 -12.89 -54.90
CA LYS A 394 -1.26 -11.76 -55.41
C LYS A 394 -0.86 -11.88 -56.89
N LYS A 395 -1.01 -13.06 -57.51
CA LYS A 395 -0.76 -13.28 -58.94
C LYS A 395 -2.00 -13.09 -59.83
N VAL A 396 -3.13 -12.68 -59.24
CA VAL A 396 -4.44 -12.49 -59.92
C VAL A 396 -4.86 -11.00 -59.96
N ALA A 397 -3.97 -10.07 -59.59
CA ALA A 397 -4.06 -8.66 -59.94
C ALA A 397 -2.98 -8.34 -60.98
#